data_AF-A0AAW6IT14-F1
#
_entry.id   AF-A0AAW6IT14-F1
#
_cell.length_a   1.000
_cell.length_b   1.000
_cell.length_c   1.000
_cell.angle_alpha   90.00
_cell.angle_beta   90.00
_cell.angle_gamma   90.00
#
_symmetry.space_group_name_H-M   'P 1'
#
loop_
_entity.id
_entity.type
_entity.pdbx_description
1 polymer ?
#
loop_
_entity_poly.entity_id
_entity_poly.type
_entity_poly.pdbx_seq_one_letter_code
_entity_poly.pdbx_strand_id
1 'polypeptide(L)'
;MAIARKRQVSLVDTKYYHCISRCVRRAFLCGEDRFTGQSYEHRRGWVEDKLGELAKVFCIDVCAYAVMSNHTHLVLYVDDKKANRLNDKAIVIRWHKLCKGTLLTQKFIQGEKLSKVELIFFNQTVKQYRERLASISWFMRLLNENIARRANKEDNCTGRFWEGRFKSQALLDEAALAACMAYVELNPIRAKMANTPEESDHTSAQVRLICAKEGKQPKQLLRFAGMSRQVMPKGLPFELKSYLELVELTGRVMREDKHGHIDNMTLPLLERLNISSENWLKLTTQFTRVFHGAVGRPASQEGYCENLNRKRRANISNCAKLFA
;
A
#
# COMPACT_ATOMS: atom_id res chain seq x y z
N MET A 1 8.52 8.95 -20.39
CA MET A 1 7.68 10.08 -19.94
C MET A 1 6.82 9.65 -18.76
N ALA A 2 6.80 10.41 -17.66
CA ALA A 2 6.12 9.98 -16.43
C ALA A 2 4.62 10.31 -16.46
N ILE A 3 3.78 9.27 -16.61
CA ILE A 3 2.32 9.37 -16.75
C ILE A 3 1.69 10.00 -15.51
N ALA A 4 0.70 10.88 -15.70
CA ALA A 4 -0.07 11.46 -14.59
C ALA A 4 -0.87 10.36 -13.86
N ARG A 5 -0.88 10.38 -12.52
CA ARG A 5 -1.53 9.33 -11.71
C ARG A 5 -3.03 9.20 -11.94
N LYS A 6 -3.72 10.30 -12.32
CA LYS A 6 -5.12 10.25 -12.79
C LYS A 6 -5.34 9.35 -14.01
N ARG A 7 -4.28 9.02 -14.75
CA ARG A 7 -4.26 8.07 -15.88
C ARG A 7 -3.65 6.72 -15.50
N GLN A 8 -3.39 6.48 -14.21
CA GLN A 8 -2.81 5.23 -13.66
C GLN A 8 -3.68 4.59 -12.57
N VAL A 9 -4.56 5.37 -11.94
CA VAL A 9 -5.53 4.88 -10.96
C VAL A 9 -6.88 4.77 -11.66
N SER A 10 -7.36 3.55 -11.79
CA SER A 10 -8.73 3.23 -12.24
C SER A 10 -9.41 2.41 -11.16
N LEU A 11 -10.35 3.05 -10.45
CA LEU A 11 -11.11 2.37 -9.40
C LEU A 11 -12.20 1.45 -9.97
N VAL A 12 -12.48 1.52 -11.27
CA VAL A 12 -13.37 0.57 -11.95
C VAL A 12 -12.68 -0.79 -12.09
N ASP A 13 -11.39 -0.78 -12.43
CA ASP A 13 -10.62 -2.01 -12.67
C ASP A 13 -10.08 -2.62 -11.37
N THR A 14 -9.59 -1.80 -10.45
CA THR A 14 -9.12 -2.30 -9.15
C THR A 14 -9.10 -1.22 -8.08
N LYS A 15 -9.29 -1.66 -6.84
CA LYS A 15 -9.11 -0.84 -5.64
C LYS A 15 -7.71 -0.99 -5.02
N TYR A 16 -6.90 -1.94 -5.49
CA TYR A 16 -5.62 -2.31 -4.88
C TYR A 16 -4.42 -1.74 -5.64
N TYR A 17 -3.51 -1.10 -4.90
CA TYR A 17 -2.34 -0.44 -5.48
C TYR A 17 -1.08 -0.65 -4.66
N HIS A 18 -0.03 -1.10 -5.31
CA HIS A 18 1.32 -1.13 -4.76
C HIS A 18 1.99 0.22 -4.96
N CYS A 19 2.39 0.87 -3.87
CA CYS A 19 3.01 2.19 -3.84
C CYS A 19 4.43 2.12 -3.26
N ILE A 20 5.36 2.82 -3.89
CA ILE A 20 6.78 2.81 -3.50
C ILE A 20 7.33 4.23 -3.45
N SER A 21 7.93 4.62 -2.32
CA SER A 21 8.66 5.89 -2.17
C SER A 21 10.12 5.60 -1.83
N ARG A 22 11.07 6.22 -2.52
CA ARG A 22 12.52 6.03 -2.29
C ARG A 22 13.21 7.36 -2.00
N CYS A 23 14.11 7.39 -1.03
CA CYS A 23 14.87 8.57 -0.63
C CYS A 23 16.02 8.86 -1.60
N VAL A 24 16.38 10.14 -1.73
CA VAL A 24 17.53 10.56 -2.56
C VAL A 24 18.82 9.85 -2.14
N ARG A 25 19.77 9.75 -3.07
CA ARG A 25 21.07 9.13 -2.85
C ARG A 25 21.70 9.61 -1.53
N ARG A 26 22.15 8.65 -0.71
CA ARG A 26 22.77 8.85 0.63
C ARG A 26 21.86 9.39 1.73
N ALA A 27 20.59 9.71 1.46
CA ALA A 27 19.62 9.92 2.54
C ALA A 27 19.16 8.57 3.07
N PHE A 28 19.49 8.28 4.33
CA PHE A 28 18.90 7.16 5.05
C PHE A 28 17.48 7.56 5.44
N LEU A 29 16.50 6.84 4.89
CA LEU A 29 15.14 6.92 5.40
C LEU A 29 15.14 6.49 6.87
N CYS A 30 15.79 5.36 7.11
CA CYS A 30 16.02 4.74 8.40
C CYS A 30 17.33 3.93 8.33
N GLY A 31 17.79 3.40 9.45
CA GLY A 31 19.00 2.57 9.49
C GLY A 31 20.27 3.31 9.78
N GLU A 32 21.34 2.54 9.90
CA GLU A 32 22.66 3.05 10.24
C GLU A 32 23.39 3.53 8.98
N ASP A 33 23.83 4.79 9.02
CA ASP A 33 24.74 5.33 8.04
C ASP A 33 26.16 4.83 8.34
N ARG A 34 26.62 3.87 7.53
CA ARG A 34 27.96 3.26 7.68
C ARG A 34 29.11 4.27 7.57
N PHE A 35 28.90 5.45 6.99
CA PHE A 35 29.95 6.46 6.87
C PHE A 35 30.09 7.32 8.13
N THR A 36 28.98 7.66 8.77
CA THR A 36 28.96 8.54 9.94
C THR A 36 28.79 7.78 11.26
N GLY A 37 28.38 6.50 11.20
CA GLY A 37 27.96 5.70 12.37
C GLY A 37 26.62 6.13 12.95
N GLN A 38 25.93 7.11 12.35
CA GLN A 38 24.68 7.63 12.87
C GLN A 38 23.52 6.68 12.55
N SER A 39 22.75 6.32 13.57
CA SER A 39 21.54 5.53 13.40
C SER A 39 20.31 6.41 13.21
N TYR A 40 19.53 6.11 12.18
CA TYR A 40 18.23 6.70 11.89
C TYR A 40 17.09 5.70 12.07
N GLU A 41 17.32 4.58 12.77
CA GLU A 41 16.31 3.51 12.90
C GLU A 41 14.99 3.98 13.53
N HIS A 42 15.04 4.96 14.44
CA HIS A 42 13.86 5.58 15.06
C HIS A 42 12.87 6.17 14.03
N ARG A 43 13.33 6.52 12.83
CA ARG A 43 12.48 7.06 11.76
C ARG A 43 11.48 6.03 11.23
N ARG A 44 11.67 4.71 11.43
CA ARG A 44 10.68 3.70 11.02
C ARG A 44 9.36 3.88 11.77
N GLY A 45 9.45 4.14 13.08
CA GLY A 45 8.29 4.45 13.91
C GLY A 45 7.53 5.67 13.40
N TRP A 46 8.24 6.71 12.92
CA TRP A 46 7.58 7.89 12.33
C TRP A 46 6.73 7.54 11.11
N VAL A 47 7.21 6.61 10.28
CA VAL A 47 6.48 6.14 9.09
C VAL A 47 5.25 5.35 9.52
N GLU A 48 5.38 4.41 10.45
CA GLU A 48 4.28 3.57 10.93
C GLU A 48 3.19 4.38 11.64
N ASP A 49 3.59 5.29 12.52
CA ASP A 49 2.68 6.21 13.22
C ASP A 49 1.88 7.03 12.22
N LYS A 50 2.58 7.63 11.24
CA LYS A 50 1.91 8.47 10.23
C LYS A 50 1.02 7.62 9.33
N LEU A 51 1.46 6.43 8.95
CA LEU A 51 0.67 5.50 8.15
C LEU A 51 -0.63 5.10 8.88
N GLY A 52 -0.54 4.77 10.17
CA GLY A 52 -1.70 4.44 11.01
C GLY A 52 -2.65 5.61 11.23
N GLU A 53 -2.12 6.83 11.43
CA GLU A 53 -2.91 8.07 11.50
C GLU A 53 -3.70 8.29 10.20
N LEU A 54 -3.01 8.21 9.05
CA LEU A 54 -3.64 8.41 7.75
C LEU A 54 -4.71 7.35 7.45
N ALA A 55 -4.46 6.07 7.76
CA ALA A 55 -5.43 4.99 7.57
C ALA A 55 -6.73 5.19 8.38
N LYS A 56 -6.64 5.79 9.58
CA LYS A 56 -7.82 6.13 10.40
C LYS A 56 -8.64 7.28 9.80
N VAL A 57 -7.99 8.23 9.14
CA VAL A 57 -8.63 9.44 8.61
C VAL A 57 -9.16 9.25 7.18
N PHE A 58 -8.36 8.65 6.31
CA PHE A 58 -8.68 8.45 4.90
C PHE A 58 -9.73 7.33 4.70
N CYS A 59 -10.27 7.30 3.48
CA CYS A 59 -11.00 6.17 2.94
C CYS A 59 -10.06 5.25 2.16
N ILE A 60 -8.89 4.97 2.76
CA ILE A 60 -7.86 4.10 2.22
C ILE A 60 -7.38 3.20 3.36
N ASP A 61 -7.37 1.89 3.11
CA ASP A 61 -6.89 0.90 4.06
C ASP A 61 -5.51 0.38 3.62
N VAL A 62 -4.68 0.01 4.59
CA VAL A 62 -3.35 -0.55 4.36
C VAL A 62 -3.45 -2.07 4.32
N CYS A 63 -3.17 -2.68 3.17
CA CYS A 63 -3.20 -4.14 3.00
C CYS A 63 -1.90 -4.77 3.49
N ALA A 64 -0.77 -4.22 3.06
CA ALA A 64 0.56 -4.65 3.47
C ALA A 64 1.54 -3.47 3.47
N TYR A 65 2.60 -3.54 4.25
CA TYR A 65 3.70 -2.59 4.21
C TYR A 65 5.03 -3.22 4.63
N ALA A 66 6.11 -2.60 4.16
CA ALA A 66 7.45 -2.76 4.71
C ALA A 66 8.17 -1.41 4.66
N VAL A 67 8.66 -0.97 5.80
CA VAL A 67 9.58 0.19 5.87
C VAL A 67 10.99 -0.36 5.72
N MET A 68 11.73 0.10 4.71
CA MET A 68 13.13 -0.29 4.44
C MET A 68 14.06 0.91 4.70
N SER A 69 15.37 0.68 4.78
CA SER A 69 16.35 1.71 5.15
C SER A 69 16.41 2.92 4.20
N ASN A 70 16.01 2.76 2.93
CA ASN A 70 16.00 3.86 1.95
C ASN A 70 14.68 3.98 1.15
N HIS A 71 13.68 3.16 1.43
CA HIS A 71 12.40 3.21 0.74
C HIS A 71 11.27 2.59 1.54
N THR A 72 10.03 2.90 1.19
CA THR A 72 8.83 2.26 1.73
C THR A 72 8.08 1.54 0.62
N HIS A 73 7.56 0.37 0.95
CA HIS A 73 6.63 -0.39 0.13
C HIS A 73 5.28 -0.43 0.84
N LEU A 74 4.20 -0.05 0.16
CA LEU A 74 2.83 -0.10 0.66
C LEU A 74 1.93 -0.78 -0.35
N VAL A 75 1.03 -1.65 0.10
CA VAL A 75 -0.12 -2.10 -0.67
C VAL A 75 -1.37 -1.46 -0.07
N LEU A 76 -2.07 -0.66 -0.84
CA LEU A 76 -3.20 0.16 -0.40
C LEU A 76 -4.49 -0.29 -1.07
N TYR A 77 -5.60 -0.22 -0.33
CA TYR A 77 -6.95 -0.42 -0.83
C TYR A 77 -7.74 0.90 -0.78
N VAL A 78 -8.34 1.31 -1.89
CA VAL A 78 -9.20 2.50 -1.93
C VAL A 78 -10.65 2.12 -1.67
N ASP A 79 -11.20 2.59 -0.55
CA ASP A 79 -12.59 2.37 -0.15
C ASP A 79 -13.47 3.56 -0.61
N ASP A 80 -13.70 3.65 -1.92
CA ASP A 80 -14.57 4.66 -2.53
C ASP A 80 -16.03 4.52 -2.07
N LYS A 81 -16.47 3.29 -1.73
CA LYS A 81 -17.78 3.06 -1.12
C LYS A 81 -17.92 3.76 0.23
N LYS A 82 -16.92 3.67 1.11
CA LYS A 82 -16.87 4.45 2.36
C LYS A 82 -16.84 5.94 2.08
N ALA A 83 -16.03 6.38 1.12
CA ALA A 83 -15.96 7.78 0.75
C ALA A 83 -17.32 8.33 0.30
N ASN A 84 -18.12 7.57 -0.44
CA ASN A 84 -19.46 7.97 -0.89
C ASN A 84 -20.52 7.89 0.22
N ARG A 85 -20.40 6.94 1.16
CA ARG A 85 -21.35 6.78 2.27
C ARG A 85 -21.24 7.86 3.35
N LEU A 86 -20.07 8.47 3.53
CA LEU A 86 -19.87 9.49 4.57
C LEU A 86 -20.73 10.73 4.29
N ASN A 87 -21.28 11.36 5.33
CA ASN A 87 -21.92 12.66 5.18
C ASN A 87 -20.89 13.80 5.19
N ASP A 88 -21.33 15.00 4.82
CA ASP A 88 -20.44 16.15 4.63
C ASP A 88 -19.74 16.56 5.93
N LYS A 89 -20.45 16.50 7.07
CA LYS A 89 -19.84 16.71 8.40
C LYS A 89 -18.71 15.73 8.68
N ALA A 90 -18.91 14.45 8.36
CA ALA A 90 -17.92 13.41 8.55
C ALA A 90 -16.70 13.57 7.62
N ILE A 91 -16.88 14.10 6.41
CA ILE A 91 -15.80 14.46 5.48
C ILE A 91 -14.99 15.64 6.03
N VAL A 92 -15.65 16.72 6.47
CA VAL A 92 -14.98 17.90 7.01
C VAL A 92 -14.20 17.56 8.27
N ILE A 93 -14.80 16.84 9.23
CA ILE A 93 -14.12 16.41 10.46
C ILE A 93 -12.86 15.60 10.14
N ARG A 94 -12.93 14.67 9.18
CA ARG A 94 -11.77 13.86 8.77
C ARG A 94 -10.68 14.74 8.17
N TRP A 95 -11.03 15.63 7.24
CA TRP A 95 -10.07 16.53 6.64
C TRP A 95 -9.39 17.42 7.69
N HIS A 96 -10.17 17.95 8.64
CA HIS A 96 -9.68 18.82 9.72
C HIS A 96 -8.71 18.14 10.68
N LYS A 97 -8.72 16.81 10.81
CA LYS A 97 -7.71 16.07 11.59
C LYS A 97 -6.31 16.20 11.02
N LEU A 98 -6.16 16.48 9.73
CA LEU A 98 -4.86 16.50 9.03
C LEU A 98 -4.52 17.87 8.45
N CYS A 99 -5.52 18.69 8.17
CA CYS A 99 -5.36 19.98 7.47
C CYS A 99 -6.32 21.00 8.07
N LYS A 100 -5.91 22.27 8.18
CA LYS A 100 -6.72 23.33 8.82
C LYS A 100 -8.11 23.56 8.18
N GLY A 101 -8.30 23.18 6.92
CA GLY A 101 -9.54 23.44 6.18
C GLY A 101 -9.65 24.90 5.68
N THR A 102 -10.85 25.28 5.21
CA THR A 102 -11.21 26.67 4.87
C THR A 102 -12.07 27.29 5.96
N LEU A 103 -12.19 28.63 5.96
CA LEU A 103 -13.07 29.37 6.86
C LEU A 103 -14.51 28.83 6.84
N LEU A 104 -15.07 28.56 5.65
CA LEU A 104 -16.43 28.03 5.51
C LEU A 104 -16.59 26.66 6.17
N THR A 105 -15.59 25.79 6.03
CA THR A 105 -15.63 24.46 6.66
C THR A 105 -15.47 24.54 8.18
N GLN A 106 -14.79 25.55 8.71
CA GLN A 106 -14.66 25.79 10.15
C GLN A 106 -15.98 26.31 10.74
N LYS A 107 -16.56 27.34 10.12
CA LYS A 107 -17.92 27.85 10.45
C LYS A 107 -18.95 26.72 10.50
N PHE A 108 -18.95 25.85 9.47
CA PHE A 108 -19.86 24.71 9.40
C PHE A 108 -19.70 23.73 10.59
N ILE A 109 -18.47 23.44 11.01
CA ILE A 109 -18.22 22.56 12.16
C ILE A 109 -18.64 23.20 13.47
N GLN A 110 -18.51 24.52 13.58
CA GLN A 110 -18.96 25.31 14.74
C GLN A 110 -20.49 25.49 14.79
N GLY A 111 -21.22 25.03 13.78
CA GLY A 111 -22.68 25.12 13.72
C GLY A 111 -23.21 26.48 13.26
N GLU A 112 -22.34 27.35 12.74
CA GLU A 112 -22.75 28.64 12.18
C GLU A 112 -23.57 28.45 10.90
N LYS A 113 -24.55 29.34 10.69
CA LYS A 113 -25.35 29.34 9.46
C LYS A 113 -24.54 29.93 8.31
N LEU A 114 -24.42 29.16 7.22
CA LEU A 114 -23.85 29.63 5.97
C LEU A 114 -24.94 30.28 5.11
N SER A 115 -24.64 31.42 4.50
CA SER A 115 -25.48 32.03 3.47
C SER A 115 -25.62 31.14 2.22
N LYS A 116 -26.59 31.43 1.35
CA LYS A 116 -26.81 30.65 0.11
C LYS A 116 -25.55 30.59 -0.78
N VAL A 117 -24.80 31.69 -0.86
CA VAL A 117 -23.56 31.78 -1.65
C VAL A 117 -22.43 31.00 -0.98
N GLU A 118 -22.25 31.16 0.34
CA GLU A 118 -21.26 30.40 1.10
C GLU A 118 -21.51 28.89 1.01
N LEU A 119 -22.78 28.46 0.99
CA LEU A 119 -23.14 27.05 0.87
C LEU A 119 -22.69 26.44 -0.46
N ILE A 120 -22.72 27.19 -1.56
CA ILE A 120 -22.23 26.72 -2.87
C ILE A 120 -20.73 26.42 -2.80
N PHE A 121 -19.93 27.36 -2.29
CA PHE A 121 -18.48 27.18 -2.14
C PHE A 121 -18.12 26.11 -1.10
N PHE A 122 -18.90 26.01 -0.02
CA PHE A 122 -18.78 24.94 0.96
C PHE A 122 -18.98 23.58 0.30
N ASN A 123 -20.07 23.38 -0.44
CA ASN A 123 -20.38 22.10 -1.10
C ASN A 123 -19.28 21.70 -2.10
N GLN A 124 -18.76 22.66 -2.88
CA GLN A 124 -17.61 22.42 -3.76
C GLN A 124 -16.36 21.98 -2.98
N THR A 125 -16.08 22.64 -1.85
CA THR A 125 -14.95 22.30 -0.97
C THR A 125 -15.11 20.91 -0.38
N VAL A 126 -16.30 20.56 0.11
CA VAL A 126 -16.57 19.23 0.68
C VAL A 126 -16.44 18.13 -0.37
N LYS A 127 -16.97 18.35 -1.57
CA LYS A 127 -16.78 17.43 -2.70
C LYS A 127 -15.30 17.18 -2.97
N GLN A 128 -14.50 18.25 -3.01
CA GLN A 128 -13.05 18.13 -3.18
C GLN A 128 -12.41 17.35 -2.03
N TYR A 129 -12.77 17.61 -0.77
CA TYR A 129 -12.22 16.88 0.38
C TYR A 129 -12.56 15.39 0.32
N ARG A 130 -13.79 15.04 -0.10
CA ARG A 130 -14.23 13.67 -0.29
C ARG A 130 -13.37 12.94 -1.31
N GLU A 131 -13.14 13.55 -2.47
CA GLU A 131 -12.25 13.01 -3.51
C GLU A 131 -10.81 12.84 -3.00
N ARG A 132 -10.30 13.82 -2.25
CA ARG A 132 -8.94 13.76 -1.69
C ARG A 132 -8.78 12.68 -0.63
N LEU A 133 -9.76 12.47 0.24
CA LEU A 133 -9.76 11.43 1.28
C LEU A 133 -9.81 10.00 0.70
N ALA A 134 -10.19 9.84 -0.57
CA ALA A 134 -10.12 8.57 -1.30
C ALA A 134 -8.94 8.51 -2.29
N SER A 135 -8.06 9.52 -2.30
CA SER A 135 -6.99 9.62 -3.29
C SER A 135 -5.66 9.10 -2.74
N ILE A 136 -5.13 8.04 -3.38
CA ILE A 136 -3.78 7.52 -3.10
C ILE A 136 -2.72 8.62 -3.23
N SER A 137 -2.87 9.53 -4.19
CA SER A 137 -1.91 10.62 -4.37
C SER A 137 -1.89 11.58 -3.20
N TRP A 138 -3.04 11.87 -2.58
CA TRP A 138 -3.11 12.70 -1.37
C TRP A 138 -2.61 11.95 -0.14
N PHE A 139 -2.95 10.67 -0.01
CA PHE A 139 -2.43 9.82 1.06
C PHE A 139 -0.90 9.77 1.06
N MET A 140 -0.31 9.43 -0.08
CA MET A 140 1.15 9.36 -0.25
C MET A 140 1.81 10.73 -0.11
N ARG A 141 1.15 11.81 -0.53
CA ARG A 141 1.66 13.18 -0.33
C ARG A 141 1.79 13.48 1.15
N LEU A 142 0.74 13.29 1.95
CA LEU A 142 0.75 13.62 3.37
C LEU A 142 1.73 12.74 4.16
N LEU A 143 1.87 11.47 3.77
CA LEU A 143 2.88 10.57 4.35
C LEU A 143 4.28 11.09 4.05
N ASN A 144 4.62 11.23 2.76
CA ASN A 144 5.96 11.59 2.33
C ASN A 144 6.37 13.00 2.78
N GLU A 145 5.45 13.96 2.74
CA GLU A 145 5.71 15.35 3.14
C GLU A 145 6.01 15.45 4.64
N ASN A 146 5.29 14.70 5.48
CA ASN A 146 5.53 14.68 6.93
C ASN A 146 6.93 14.13 7.25
N ILE A 147 7.27 12.97 6.67
CA ILE A 147 8.58 12.34 6.90
C ILE A 147 9.72 13.22 6.36
N ALA A 148 9.58 13.77 5.15
CA ALA A 148 10.58 14.64 4.56
C ALA A 148 10.84 15.89 5.41
N ARG A 149 9.79 16.54 5.92
CA ARG A 149 9.96 17.73 6.79
C ARG A 149 10.65 17.39 8.10
N ARG A 150 10.29 16.27 8.72
CA ARG A 150 10.90 15.83 9.98
C ARG A 150 12.37 15.45 9.79
N ALA A 151 12.67 14.64 8.78
CA ALA A 151 14.03 14.22 8.47
C ALA A 151 14.91 15.40 8.07
N ASN A 152 14.47 16.27 7.16
CA ASN A 152 15.25 17.47 6.78
C ASN A 152 15.52 18.40 7.98
N LYS A 153 14.55 18.54 8.90
CA LYS A 153 14.73 19.32 10.12
C LYS A 153 15.75 18.66 11.06
N GLU A 154 15.67 17.35 11.26
CA GLU A 154 16.63 16.59 12.07
C GLU A 154 18.04 16.63 11.48
N ASP A 155 18.15 16.54 10.16
CA ASP A 155 19.41 16.56 9.42
C ASP A 155 19.97 17.99 9.21
N ASN A 156 19.28 19.02 9.71
CA ASN A 156 19.59 20.44 9.47
C ASN A 156 19.84 20.75 7.98
N CYS A 157 19.12 20.09 7.08
CA CYS A 157 19.31 20.19 5.65
C CYS A 157 18.10 20.82 4.95
N THR A 158 18.34 21.36 3.76
CA THR A 158 17.29 21.89 2.88
C THR A 158 17.26 21.12 1.57
N GLY A 159 16.12 21.14 0.89
CA GLY A 159 15.95 20.48 -0.40
C GLY A 159 15.20 19.16 -0.34
N ARG A 160 15.49 18.30 -1.33
CA ARG A 160 14.63 17.17 -1.68
C ARG A 160 15.02 15.90 -0.93
N PHE A 161 14.11 15.39 -0.10
CA PHE A 161 14.31 14.13 0.63
C PHE A 161 14.00 12.87 -0.22
N TRP A 162 12.92 12.89 -1.02
CA TRP A 162 12.50 11.75 -1.85
C TRP A 162 13.01 11.88 -3.29
N GLU A 163 13.55 10.82 -3.92
CA GLU A 163 14.07 10.85 -5.32
C GLU A 163 13.07 11.42 -6.32
N GLY A 164 11.79 11.16 -6.06
CA GLY A 164 10.78 11.12 -7.09
C GLY A 164 9.39 11.40 -6.56
N ARG A 165 8.45 11.39 -7.49
CA ARG A 165 7.07 11.07 -7.14
C ARG A 165 7.00 9.56 -6.85
N PHE A 166 6.22 9.12 -5.87
CA PHE A 166 6.07 7.70 -5.55
C PHE A 166 5.64 6.87 -6.78
N LYS A 167 6.13 5.64 -6.93
CA LYS A 167 5.64 4.72 -7.98
C LYS A 167 4.32 4.10 -7.54
N SER A 168 3.42 3.82 -8.48
CA SER A 168 2.15 3.13 -8.22
C SER A 168 1.88 2.08 -9.29
N GLN A 169 1.52 0.86 -8.87
CA GLN A 169 1.16 -0.26 -9.73
C GLN A 169 -0.23 -0.75 -9.34
N ALA A 170 -1.16 -0.81 -10.30
CA ALA A 170 -2.48 -1.38 -10.10
C ALA A 170 -2.37 -2.91 -10.00
N LEU A 171 -3.00 -3.50 -8.98
CA LEU A 171 -3.05 -4.94 -8.78
C LEU A 171 -4.45 -5.41 -9.19
N LEU A 172 -4.55 -6.00 -10.37
CA LEU A 172 -5.81 -6.16 -11.11
C LEU A 172 -6.62 -7.39 -10.69
N ASP A 173 -5.99 -8.35 -10.01
CA ASP A 173 -6.64 -9.57 -9.53
C ASP A 173 -6.05 -10.03 -8.18
N GLU A 174 -6.66 -11.08 -7.61
CA GLU A 174 -6.25 -11.64 -6.32
C GLU A 174 -4.84 -12.24 -6.34
N ALA A 175 -4.42 -12.81 -7.47
CA ALA A 175 -3.09 -13.38 -7.65
C ALA A 175 -2.00 -12.31 -7.59
N ALA A 176 -2.19 -11.21 -8.32
CA ALA A 176 -1.31 -10.04 -8.27
C ALA A 176 -1.31 -9.40 -6.88
N LEU A 177 -2.47 -9.34 -6.21
CA LEU A 177 -2.58 -8.83 -4.85
C LEU A 177 -1.75 -9.66 -3.86
N ALA A 178 -1.99 -10.97 -3.78
CA ALA A 178 -1.31 -11.87 -2.86
C ALA A 178 0.21 -11.88 -3.10
N ALA A 179 0.62 -12.03 -4.36
CA ALA A 179 2.04 -12.04 -4.72
C ALA A 179 2.73 -10.71 -4.39
N CYS A 180 2.05 -9.58 -4.59
CA CYS A 180 2.60 -8.28 -4.24
C CYS A 180 2.69 -8.07 -2.72
N MET A 181 1.67 -8.46 -1.96
CA MET A 181 1.71 -8.38 -0.50
C MET A 181 2.88 -9.21 0.07
N ALA A 182 3.03 -10.47 -0.38
CA ALA A 182 4.14 -11.32 0.03
C ALA A 182 5.51 -10.74 -0.41
N TYR A 183 5.61 -10.21 -1.63
CA TYR A 183 6.82 -9.48 -2.08
C TYR A 183 7.18 -8.30 -1.16
N VAL A 184 6.19 -7.54 -0.71
CA VAL A 184 6.40 -6.39 0.17
C VAL A 184 6.82 -6.85 1.56
N GLU A 185 6.09 -7.78 2.16
CA GLU A 185 6.30 -8.25 3.52
C GLU A 185 7.61 -9.02 3.69
N LEU A 186 8.05 -9.76 2.66
CA LEU A 186 9.29 -10.52 2.68
C LEU A 186 10.53 -9.69 2.29
N ASN A 187 10.37 -8.37 2.08
CA ASN A 187 11.48 -7.51 1.66
C ASN A 187 12.65 -7.51 2.66
N PRO A 188 12.45 -7.42 4.00
CA PRO A 188 13.55 -7.54 4.96
C PRO A 188 14.29 -8.87 4.88
N ILE A 189 13.59 -9.97 4.62
CA ILE A 189 14.21 -11.30 4.46
C ILE A 189 15.11 -11.31 3.22
N ARG A 190 14.60 -10.84 2.07
CA ARG A 190 15.38 -10.74 0.84
C ARG A 190 16.59 -9.81 0.95
N ALA A 191 16.46 -8.74 1.76
CA ALA A 191 17.53 -7.80 2.03
C ALA A 191 18.54 -8.31 3.08
N LYS A 192 18.37 -9.55 3.55
CA LYS A 192 19.15 -10.19 4.63
C LYS A 192 19.10 -9.42 5.96
N MET A 193 18.04 -8.65 6.21
CA MET A 193 17.83 -7.88 7.45
C MET A 193 17.15 -8.69 8.56
N ALA A 194 16.36 -9.72 8.24
CA ALA A 194 15.64 -10.57 9.21
C ALA A 194 15.58 -12.03 8.73
N ASN A 195 15.76 -13.03 9.61
CA ASN A 195 15.81 -14.43 9.18
C ASN A 195 14.41 -15.02 8.98
N THR A 196 13.42 -14.52 9.70
CA THR A 196 12.04 -14.98 9.62
C THR A 196 11.07 -13.80 9.49
N PRO A 197 9.82 -14.02 9.05
CA PRO A 197 8.79 -12.99 9.07
C PRO A 197 8.52 -12.44 10.49
N GLU A 198 8.66 -13.25 11.53
CA GLU A 198 8.50 -12.86 12.93
C GLU A 198 9.57 -11.85 13.38
N GLU A 199 10.80 -12.00 12.89
CA GLU A 199 11.93 -11.11 13.14
C GLU A 199 11.96 -9.91 12.18
N SER A 200 11.00 -9.82 11.24
CA SER A 200 10.96 -8.75 10.25
C SER A 200 10.26 -7.50 10.77
N ASP A 201 10.95 -6.80 11.67
CA ASP A 201 10.47 -5.55 12.29
C ASP A 201 9.97 -4.54 11.23
N HIS A 202 8.94 -3.79 11.61
CA HIS A 202 8.33 -2.74 10.80
C HIS A 202 7.73 -3.24 9.46
N THR A 203 7.15 -4.44 9.49
CA THR A 203 6.35 -5.02 8.40
C THR A 203 4.95 -5.37 8.86
N SER A 204 4.01 -5.37 7.92
CA SER A 204 2.66 -5.87 8.19
C SER A 204 2.60 -7.37 8.50
N ALA A 205 3.54 -8.18 7.97
CA ALA A 205 3.57 -9.61 8.26
C ALA A 205 3.87 -9.86 9.75
N GLN A 206 4.90 -9.20 10.29
CA GLN A 206 5.21 -9.28 11.71
C GLN A 206 4.00 -8.88 12.57
N VAL A 207 3.40 -7.72 12.29
CA VAL A 207 2.23 -7.23 13.03
C VAL A 207 1.07 -8.24 12.99
N ARG A 208 0.84 -8.88 11.83
CA ARG A 208 -0.17 -9.93 11.66
C ARG A 208 0.15 -11.17 12.48
N LEU A 209 1.40 -11.63 12.48
CA LEU A 209 1.86 -12.80 13.23
C LEU A 209 1.72 -12.58 14.75
N ILE A 210 2.09 -11.39 15.25
CA ILE A 210 1.91 -11.02 16.66
C ILE A 210 0.42 -11.08 17.06
N CYS A 211 -0.46 -10.44 16.29
CA CYS A 211 -1.90 -10.49 16.57
C CYS A 211 -2.49 -11.90 16.43
N ALA A 212 -2.00 -12.69 15.47
CA ALA A 212 -2.48 -14.05 15.22
C ALA A 212 -2.20 -14.98 16.41
N LYS A 213 -1.08 -14.79 17.14
CA LYS A 213 -0.80 -15.50 18.41
C LYS A 213 -1.87 -15.28 19.47
N GLU A 214 -2.56 -14.14 19.45
CA GLU A 214 -3.70 -13.85 20.32
C GLU A 214 -5.07 -14.22 19.70
N GLY A 215 -5.09 -14.89 18.54
CA GLY A 215 -6.33 -15.18 17.80
C GLY A 215 -7.01 -13.95 17.21
N LYS A 216 -6.28 -12.84 17.00
CA LYS A 216 -6.82 -11.56 16.53
C LYS A 216 -6.22 -11.15 15.19
N GLN A 217 -6.86 -10.17 14.55
CA GLN A 217 -6.28 -9.43 13.41
C GLN A 217 -5.98 -7.98 13.80
N PRO A 218 -4.90 -7.38 13.27
CA PRO A 218 -4.56 -5.99 13.57
C PRO A 218 -5.62 -5.02 13.06
N LYS A 219 -5.99 -4.04 13.89
CA LYS A 219 -7.04 -3.05 13.57
C LYS A 219 -6.58 -2.00 12.55
N GLN A 220 -5.27 -1.77 12.47
CA GLN A 220 -4.64 -0.77 11.60
C GLN A 220 -4.42 -1.25 10.16
N LEU A 221 -4.59 -2.55 9.90
CA LEU A 221 -4.47 -3.13 8.56
C LEU A 221 -5.84 -3.59 8.06
N LEU A 222 -5.99 -3.66 6.73
CA LEU A 222 -7.14 -4.30 6.12
C LEU A 222 -7.18 -5.76 6.58
N ARG A 223 -8.32 -6.13 7.17
CA ARG A 223 -8.54 -7.48 7.67
C ARG A 223 -8.67 -8.48 6.53
N PHE A 224 -8.27 -9.71 6.77
CA PHE A 224 -8.61 -10.86 5.94
C PHE A 224 -10.07 -11.22 6.16
N ALA A 225 -10.84 -11.22 5.08
CA ALA A 225 -12.26 -11.56 5.05
C ALA A 225 -12.51 -13.06 4.79
N GLY A 226 -11.49 -13.80 4.36
CA GLY A 226 -11.63 -15.20 3.96
C GLY A 226 -12.15 -15.36 2.53
N MET A 227 -12.72 -16.54 2.26
CA MET A 227 -13.21 -16.93 0.94
C MET A 227 -14.42 -16.11 0.47
N SER A 228 -14.58 -16.01 -0.85
CA SER A 228 -15.74 -15.37 -1.50
C SER A 228 -17.06 -16.04 -1.06
N ARG A 229 -17.97 -15.24 -0.49
CA ARG A 229 -19.34 -15.63 -0.12
C ARG A 229 -20.35 -14.78 -0.88
N GLN A 230 -21.61 -15.21 -0.96
CA GLN A 230 -22.71 -14.46 -1.61
C GLN A 230 -22.79 -13.00 -1.14
N VAL A 231 -22.48 -12.73 0.14
CA VAL A 231 -22.24 -11.37 0.66
C VAL A 231 -20.82 -11.32 1.21
N MET A 232 -19.91 -10.71 0.46
CA MET A 232 -18.52 -10.55 0.90
C MET A 232 -18.39 -9.40 1.91
N PRO A 233 -17.92 -9.66 3.14
CA PRO A 233 -17.55 -8.58 4.04
C PRO A 233 -16.31 -7.86 3.49
N LYS A 234 -16.19 -6.57 3.79
CA LYS A 234 -15.01 -5.79 3.41
C LYS A 234 -13.75 -6.42 4.01
N GLY A 235 -12.79 -6.78 3.17
CA GLY A 235 -11.47 -7.27 3.57
C GLY A 235 -10.69 -7.87 2.41
N LEU A 236 -9.51 -8.37 2.71
CA LEU A 236 -8.67 -9.13 1.79
C LEU A 236 -9.33 -10.49 1.49
N PRO A 237 -9.38 -10.93 0.23
CA PRO A 237 -10.10 -12.13 -0.19
C PRO A 237 -9.29 -13.43 0.06
N PHE A 238 -8.64 -13.50 1.21
CA PHE A 238 -7.83 -14.64 1.64
C PHE A 238 -8.15 -14.99 3.08
N GLU A 239 -7.95 -16.24 3.45
CA GLU A 239 -7.89 -16.61 4.85
C GLU A 239 -6.54 -16.20 5.43
N LEU A 240 -6.55 -15.60 6.64
CA LEU A 240 -5.32 -15.16 7.29
C LEU A 240 -4.35 -16.33 7.47
N LYS A 241 -4.85 -17.49 7.92
CA LYS A 241 -4.03 -18.68 8.18
C LYS A 241 -3.30 -19.13 6.92
N SER A 242 -4.02 -19.39 5.84
CA SER A 242 -3.42 -19.83 4.57
C SER A 242 -2.45 -18.80 3.98
N TYR A 243 -2.73 -17.49 4.16
CA TYR A 243 -1.82 -16.45 3.73
C TYR A 243 -0.52 -16.43 4.54
N LEU A 244 -0.60 -16.51 5.86
CA LEU A 244 0.58 -16.52 6.73
C LEU A 244 1.44 -17.77 6.50
N GLU A 245 0.83 -18.95 6.36
CA GLU A 245 1.53 -20.20 6.02
C GLU A 245 2.32 -20.06 4.71
N LEU A 246 1.69 -19.48 3.67
CA LEU A 246 2.36 -19.23 2.39
C LEU A 246 3.53 -18.24 2.53
N VAL A 247 3.35 -17.14 3.28
CA VAL A 247 4.41 -16.14 3.53
C VAL A 247 5.58 -16.75 4.31
N GLU A 248 5.30 -17.54 5.34
CA GLU A 248 6.31 -18.20 6.18
C GLU A 248 7.17 -19.16 5.35
N LEU A 249 6.54 -20.09 4.62
CA LEU A 249 7.25 -21.04 3.76
C LEU A 249 8.06 -20.33 2.68
N THR A 250 7.49 -19.28 2.08
CA THR A 250 8.21 -18.46 1.09
C THR A 250 9.44 -17.79 1.71
N GLY A 251 9.32 -17.26 2.93
CA GLY A 251 10.44 -16.65 3.65
C GLY A 251 11.57 -17.62 3.97
N ARG A 252 11.22 -18.85 4.40
CA ARG A 252 12.20 -19.92 4.66
C ARG A 252 12.98 -20.29 3.41
N VAL A 253 12.28 -20.52 2.30
CA VAL A 253 12.88 -20.84 0.99
C VAL A 253 13.82 -19.73 0.51
N MET A 254 13.48 -18.45 0.74
CA MET A 254 14.35 -17.32 0.38
C MET A 254 15.65 -17.26 1.20
N ARG A 255 15.66 -17.80 2.44
CA ARG A 255 16.81 -17.71 3.35
C ARG A 255 17.80 -18.84 3.22
N GLU A 256 17.38 -20.04 2.85
CA GLU A 256 18.26 -21.20 2.78
C GLU A 256 19.37 -21.07 1.72
N ASP A 257 19.44 -19.95 0.96
CA ASP A 257 20.39 -19.65 -0.13
C ASP A 257 20.48 -20.80 -1.18
N LYS A 258 19.55 -21.77 -1.13
CA LYS A 258 19.33 -22.87 -2.05
C LYS A 258 18.18 -22.52 -2.99
N HIS A 259 18.12 -23.16 -4.16
CA HIS A 259 16.92 -23.21 -4.98
C HIS A 259 15.84 -24.02 -4.24
N GLY A 260 15.29 -23.49 -3.15
CA GLY A 260 14.26 -24.16 -2.38
C GLY A 260 12.99 -24.29 -3.23
N HIS A 261 12.39 -25.48 -3.17
CA HIS A 261 11.13 -25.79 -3.82
C HIS A 261 10.01 -25.62 -2.80
N ILE A 262 8.97 -24.87 -3.15
CA ILE A 262 7.71 -24.90 -2.41
C ILE A 262 6.88 -26.01 -3.05
N ASP A 263 6.53 -27.07 -2.31
CA ASP A 263 5.65 -28.10 -2.85
C ASP A 263 4.21 -27.57 -2.94
N ASN A 264 3.68 -27.50 -4.15
CA ASN A 264 2.33 -27.01 -4.44
C ASN A 264 1.24 -27.85 -3.73
N MET A 265 1.49 -29.14 -3.48
CA MET A 265 0.51 -30.06 -2.88
C MET A 265 0.14 -29.72 -1.43
N THR A 266 0.86 -28.79 -0.80
CA THR A 266 0.68 -28.44 0.62
C THR A 266 0.14 -27.03 0.86
N LEU A 267 -0.15 -26.24 -0.19
CA LEU A 267 -0.55 -24.84 -0.05
C LEU A 267 -1.85 -24.49 -0.79
N PRO A 268 -3.01 -24.62 -0.11
CA PRO A 268 -4.33 -24.40 -0.71
C PRO A 268 -4.52 -23.01 -1.35
N LEU A 269 -3.86 -21.99 -0.79
CA LEU A 269 -3.96 -20.63 -1.35
C LEU A 269 -3.26 -20.52 -2.70
N LEU A 270 -2.12 -21.20 -2.89
CA LEU A 270 -1.34 -21.11 -4.12
C LEU A 270 -2.04 -21.82 -5.27
N GLU A 271 -2.61 -23.00 -4.99
CA GLU A 271 -3.48 -23.74 -5.92
C GLU A 271 -4.71 -22.92 -6.30
N ARG A 272 -5.43 -22.34 -5.32
CA ARG A 272 -6.60 -21.49 -5.57
C ARG A 272 -6.27 -20.26 -6.41
N LEU A 273 -5.09 -19.69 -6.21
CA LEU A 273 -4.60 -18.57 -7.00
C LEU A 273 -4.12 -18.99 -8.39
N ASN A 274 -4.05 -20.28 -8.71
CA ASN A 274 -3.53 -20.85 -9.96
C ASN A 274 -2.19 -20.20 -10.35
N ILE A 275 -1.20 -20.30 -9.46
CA ILE A 275 0.18 -19.88 -9.69
C ILE A 275 1.08 -21.07 -9.34
N SER A 276 2.00 -21.44 -10.23
CA SER A 276 3.00 -22.47 -9.89
C SER A 276 3.99 -21.99 -8.82
N SER A 277 4.55 -22.89 -8.01
CA SER A 277 5.59 -22.56 -7.02
C SER A 277 6.76 -21.78 -7.61
N GLU A 278 7.23 -22.16 -8.80
CA GLU A 278 8.33 -21.47 -9.48
C GLU A 278 7.97 -20.02 -9.82
N ASN A 279 6.78 -19.82 -10.40
CA ASN A 279 6.28 -18.49 -10.73
C ASN A 279 6.06 -17.67 -9.46
N TRP A 280 5.52 -18.27 -8.40
CA TRP A 280 5.32 -17.62 -7.11
C TRP A 280 6.64 -17.11 -6.50
N LEU A 281 7.67 -17.95 -6.47
CA LEU A 281 8.99 -17.55 -5.97
C LEU A 281 9.56 -16.40 -6.80
N LYS A 282 9.41 -16.44 -8.13
CA LYS A 282 9.85 -15.35 -9.00
C LYS A 282 9.06 -14.05 -8.74
N LEU A 283 7.74 -14.15 -8.57
CA LEU A 283 6.88 -13.01 -8.28
C LEU A 283 7.24 -12.36 -6.95
N THR A 284 7.41 -13.17 -5.90
CA THR A 284 7.71 -12.69 -4.53
C THR A 284 9.15 -12.25 -4.32
N THR A 285 10.08 -12.57 -5.23
CA THR A 285 11.47 -12.10 -5.19
C THR A 285 11.78 -10.95 -6.15
N GLN A 286 11.10 -10.89 -7.30
CA GLN A 286 11.46 -10.00 -8.42
C GLN A 286 10.33 -9.08 -8.88
N PHE A 287 9.23 -8.94 -8.12
CA PHE A 287 8.02 -8.22 -8.52
C PHE A 287 8.27 -6.89 -9.27
N THR A 288 9.02 -5.96 -8.67
CA THR A 288 9.27 -4.64 -9.28
C THR A 288 10.34 -4.62 -10.37
N ARG A 289 11.11 -5.72 -10.50
CA ARG A 289 12.04 -5.92 -11.62
C ARG A 289 11.27 -6.42 -12.85
N VAL A 290 10.29 -7.27 -12.65
CA VAL A 290 9.48 -7.87 -13.73
C VAL A 290 8.37 -6.92 -14.20
N PHE A 291 7.77 -6.16 -13.29
CA PHE A 291 6.62 -5.31 -13.58
C PHE A 291 6.93 -3.83 -13.39
N HIS A 292 6.48 -3.02 -14.35
CA HIS A 292 6.63 -1.55 -14.32
C HIS A 292 5.30 -0.78 -14.46
N GLY A 293 4.17 -1.47 -14.32
CA GLY A 293 2.82 -0.93 -14.56
C GLY A 293 1.76 -1.74 -13.84
N ALA A 294 0.57 -1.85 -14.42
CA ALA A 294 -0.48 -2.72 -13.89
C ALA A 294 -0.03 -4.20 -13.94
N VAL A 295 -0.49 -4.98 -12.98
CA VAL A 295 -0.12 -6.39 -12.76
C VAL A 295 -1.37 -7.20 -12.52
N GLY A 296 -1.50 -8.33 -13.20
CA GLY A 296 -2.64 -9.23 -13.16
C GLY A 296 -2.78 -9.97 -14.48
N ARG A 297 -3.69 -10.94 -14.53
CA ARG A 297 -3.90 -11.80 -15.71
C ARG A 297 -4.22 -11.01 -16.98
N PRO A 298 -3.94 -11.59 -18.17
CA PRO A 298 -4.17 -10.93 -19.45
C PRO A 298 -5.58 -10.34 -19.61
N ALA A 299 -6.63 -11.08 -19.23
CA ALA A 299 -8.01 -10.59 -19.31
C ALA A 299 -8.25 -9.30 -18.50
N SER A 300 -7.73 -9.25 -17.26
CA SER A 300 -7.84 -8.05 -16.41
C SER A 300 -7.02 -6.87 -16.96
N GLN A 301 -5.86 -7.15 -17.57
CA GLN A 301 -5.03 -6.13 -18.22
C GLN A 301 -5.72 -5.50 -19.43
N GLU A 302 -6.46 -6.28 -20.21
CA GLU A 302 -7.19 -5.81 -21.38
C GLU A 302 -8.27 -4.80 -20.97
N GLY A 303 -9.14 -5.17 -20.03
CA GLY A 303 -10.16 -4.25 -19.49
C GLY A 303 -9.55 -2.97 -18.91
N TYR A 304 -8.46 -3.08 -18.15
CA TYR A 304 -7.75 -1.92 -17.61
C TYR A 304 -7.16 -1.01 -18.69
N CYS A 305 -6.63 -1.58 -19.78
CA CYS A 305 -6.09 -0.79 -20.88
C CYS A 305 -7.20 -0.08 -21.66
N GLU A 306 -8.32 -0.74 -21.89
CA GLU A 306 -9.50 -0.18 -22.56
C GLU A 306 -10.09 0.98 -21.75
N ASN A 307 -10.37 0.77 -20.46
CA ASN A 307 -10.95 1.78 -19.57
C ASN A 307 -10.09 3.05 -19.44
N LEU A 308 -8.77 2.91 -19.57
CA LEU A 308 -7.82 4.05 -19.53
C LEU A 308 -7.39 4.56 -20.90
N ASN A 309 -7.99 4.06 -22.00
CA ASN A 309 -7.63 4.42 -23.37
C ASN A 309 -6.12 4.28 -23.66
N ARG A 310 -5.53 3.18 -23.18
CA ARG A 310 -4.09 2.91 -23.30
C ARG A 310 -3.79 2.03 -24.51
N LYS A 311 -3.08 2.61 -25.48
CA LYS A 311 -2.62 1.87 -26.67
C LYS A 311 -1.54 0.82 -26.38
N ARG A 312 -0.70 1.04 -25.35
CA ARG A 312 0.40 0.13 -25.00
C ARG A 312 0.04 -0.75 -23.81
N ARG A 313 0.03 -2.08 -24.03
CA ARG A 313 -0.17 -3.12 -23.03
C ARG A 313 1.17 -3.51 -22.38
N ALA A 314 1.69 -2.63 -21.53
CA ALA A 314 2.94 -2.90 -20.81
C ALA A 314 2.76 -4.10 -19.85
N ASN A 315 3.78 -4.94 -19.70
CA ASN A 315 3.82 -6.14 -18.86
C ASN A 315 2.95 -7.34 -19.29
N ILE A 316 2.19 -7.27 -20.39
CA ILE A 316 1.25 -8.36 -20.75
C ILE A 316 1.95 -9.72 -20.91
N SER A 317 3.11 -9.75 -21.58
CA SER A 317 3.91 -10.96 -21.77
C SER A 317 4.40 -11.54 -20.44
N ASN A 318 4.94 -10.70 -19.54
CA ASN A 318 5.37 -11.14 -18.22
C ASN A 318 4.19 -11.62 -17.36
N CYS A 319 3.03 -10.97 -17.47
CA CYS A 319 1.83 -11.37 -16.73
C CYS A 319 1.28 -12.70 -17.25
N ALA A 320 1.21 -12.88 -18.57
CA ALA A 320 0.82 -14.15 -19.18
C ALA A 320 1.76 -15.28 -18.75
N LYS A 321 3.08 -15.03 -18.69
CA LYS A 321 4.05 -16.05 -18.28
C LYS A 321 3.97 -16.42 -16.80
N LEU A 322 3.79 -15.45 -15.91
CA LEU A 322 3.90 -15.65 -14.46
C LEU A 322 2.57 -15.90 -13.73
N PHE A 323 1.44 -15.60 -14.36
CA PHE A 323 0.09 -15.86 -13.84
C PHE A 323 -0.71 -16.84 -14.70
N ALA A 324 -0.04 -17.55 -15.62
CA ALA A 324 -0.59 -18.70 -16.34
C ALA A 324 -0.80 -19.89 -15.41
#